data_AF-A0A067FUI6-F1
#
_entry.id   AF-A0A067FUI6-F1
#
_cell.length_a   1.000
_cell.length_b   1.000
_cell.length_c   1.000
_cell.angle_alpha   90.00
_cell.angle_beta   90.00
_cell.angle_gamma   90.00
#
_symmetry.space_group_name_H-M   'P 1'
#
loop_
_entity.id
_entity.type
_entity.pdbx_description
1 polymer ?
#
loop_
_entity_poly.entity_id
_entity_poly.type
_entity_poly.pdbx_seq_one_letter_code
_entity_poly.pdbx_strand_id
1 'polypeptide(L)'
;TAVESGTRALQYLGLDGEQSNVGFDALKVNLIITDYTMPGMTGYELLKKIKESSVFREVPVVIMSSEDVLTQIDSCLEEGAEEYIVKPVKLSD
;
A
#
# COMPACT_ATOMS: atom_id res chain seq x y z
N THR A 1 -6.78 -1.71 10.62
CA THR A 1 -7.93 -1.74 9.69
C THR A 1 -7.57 -2.54 8.46
N ALA A 2 -8.49 -3.35 7.95
CA ALA A 2 -8.34 -4.01 6.65
C ALA A 2 -9.37 -3.43 5.68
N VAL A 3 -8.98 -3.29 4.41
CA VAL A 3 -9.81 -2.79 3.32
C VAL A 3 -9.73 -3.75 2.15
N GLU A 4 -10.82 -3.87 1.41
CA GLU A 4 -10.98 -4.88 0.35
C GLU A 4 -10.52 -4.37 -1.03
N SER A 5 -10.18 -3.09 -1.15
CA SER A 5 -9.71 -2.49 -2.41
C SER A 5 -8.77 -1.30 -2.20
N GLY A 6 -7.89 -1.04 -3.18
CA GLY A 6 -7.01 0.12 -3.19
C GLY A 6 -7.77 1.44 -3.15
N THR A 7 -8.91 1.55 -3.84
CA THR A 7 -9.79 2.73 -3.79
C THR A 7 -10.31 2.99 -2.38
N ARG A 8 -10.76 1.93 -1.67
CA ARG A 8 -11.16 2.05 -0.25
C ARG A 8 -9.99 2.46 0.63
N ALA A 9 -8.78 1.97 0.36
CA ALA A 9 -7.58 2.38 1.07
C ALA A 9 -7.32 3.88 0.90
N LEU A 10 -7.42 4.41 -0.32
CA LEU A 10 -7.24 5.85 -0.59
C LEU A 10 -8.30 6.71 0.10
N GLN A 11 -9.57 6.29 0.07
CA GLN A 11 -10.64 6.96 0.82
C GLN A 11 -10.38 6.91 2.33
N TYR A 12 -9.88 5.78 2.83
CA TYR A 12 -9.51 5.62 4.24
C TYR A 12 -8.26 6.41 4.63
N LEU A 13 -7.40 6.74 3.67
CA LEU A 13 -6.22 7.59 3.84
C LEU A 13 -6.50 9.07 3.50
N GLY A 14 -7.71 9.39 3.02
CA GLY A 14 -8.09 10.75 2.64
C GLY A 14 -7.38 11.25 1.37
N LEU A 15 -6.82 10.33 0.58
CA LEU A 15 -6.05 10.63 -0.63
C LEU A 15 -6.93 10.72 -1.89
N ASP A 16 -8.24 10.48 -1.77
CA ASP A 16 -9.17 10.38 -2.91
C ASP A 16 -9.92 11.67 -3.26
N GLY A 17 -9.57 12.83 -2.68
CA GLY A 17 -10.16 14.13 -3.03
C GLY A 17 -11.64 14.32 -2.63
N GLU A 18 -12.41 13.25 -2.44
CA GLU A 18 -13.77 13.31 -1.89
C GLU A 18 -13.75 13.11 -0.37
N GLN A 19 -14.02 14.21 0.33
CA GLN A 19 -14.52 14.36 1.70
C GLN A 19 -14.76 13.04 2.47
N SER A 20 -13.69 12.44 2.97
CA SER A 20 -13.80 11.32 3.91
C SER A 20 -14.04 11.91 5.30
N ASN A 21 -15.28 11.76 5.77
CA ASN A 21 -15.79 12.31 7.05
C ASN A 21 -15.22 11.58 8.30
N VAL A 22 -14.09 10.88 8.13
CA VAL A 22 -13.40 10.16 9.20
C VAL A 22 -12.27 11.09 9.65
N GLY A 23 -12.35 11.65 10.86
CA GLY A 23 -11.38 12.64 11.35
C GLY A 23 -9.93 12.15 11.23
N PHE A 24 -9.21 12.66 10.24
CA PHE A 24 -7.85 12.25 9.88
C PHE A 24 -6.76 12.71 10.86
N ASP A 25 -7.11 13.60 11.79
CA ASP A 25 -6.15 14.19 12.73
C ASP A 25 -5.59 13.18 13.76
N ALA A 26 -6.13 11.95 13.82
CA ALA A 26 -5.78 10.96 14.84
C ALA A 26 -5.35 9.57 14.32
N LEU A 27 -5.40 9.30 13.01
CA LEU A 27 -5.01 7.98 12.49
C LEU A 27 -3.51 7.92 12.20
N LYS A 28 -2.74 7.63 13.26
CA LYS A 28 -1.32 7.30 13.13
C LYS A 28 -1.19 5.92 12.49
N VAL A 29 -0.98 5.88 11.17
CA VAL A 29 -0.69 4.64 10.45
C VAL A 29 0.79 4.31 10.63
N ASN A 30 1.10 3.13 11.16
CA ASN A 30 2.48 2.70 11.36
C ASN A 30 2.99 1.76 10.27
N LEU A 31 2.09 1.10 9.53
CA LEU A 31 2.42 0.12 8.51
C LEU A 31 1.23 -0.03 7.58
N ILE A 32 1.51 -0.11 6.27
CA ILE A 32 0.51 -0.42 5.25
C ILE A 32 0.96 -1.71 4.58
N ILE A 33 0.06 -2.68 4.52
CA ILE A 33 0.29 -3.93 3.80
C ILE A 33 -0.77 -4.00 2.70
N THR A 34 -0.34 -4.14 1.45
CA THR A 34 -1.25 -4.21 0.29
C THR A 34 -0.93 -5.41 -0.60
N ASP A 35 -1.93 -5.90 -1.32
CA ASP A 35 -1.72 -6.82 -2.43
C ASP A 35 -1.21 -6.06 -3.65
N TYR A 36 -0.34 -6.67 -4.45
CA TYR A 36 0.09 -6.11 -5.74
C TYR A 36 -1.07 -6.15 -6.74
N THR A 37 -1.78 -7.28 -6.80
CA THR A 37 -2.91 -7.47 -7.71
C THR A 37 -4.22 -7.28 -6.97
N MET A 38 -4.82 -6.10 -7.08
CA MET A 38 -6.18 -5.84 -6.58
C MET A 38 -7.12 -5.50 -7.76
N PRO A 39 -8.42 -5.83 -7.66
CA PRO A 39 -9.38 -5.44 -8.68
C PRO A 39 -9.53 -3.91 -8.73
N GLY A 40 -9.31 -3.34 -9.91
CA GLY A 40 -9.47 -1.90 -10.19
C GLY A 40 -8.23 -1.03 -9.94
N MET A 41 -7.27 -1.47 -9.14
CA MET A 41 -6.04 -0.71 -8.84
C MET A 41 -4.89 -1.64 -8.47
N THR A 42 -3.67 -1.35 -8.92
CA THR A 42 -2.47 -2.10 -8.52
C THR A 42 -1.94 -1.60 -7.19
N GLY A 43 -1.36 -2.49 -6.36
CA GLY A 43 -0.68 -2.10 -5.12
C GLY A 43 0.43 -1.07 -5.33
N TYR A 44 1.07 -1.10 -6.51
CA TYR A 44 2.03 -0.08 -6.95
C TYR A 44 1.40 1.32 -7.09
N GLU A 45 0.22 1.43 -7.71
CA GLU A 45 -0.49 2.71 -7.83
C GLU A 45 -0.89 3.26 -6.47
N LEU A 46 -1.27 2.36 -5.55
CA LEU A 46 -1.57 2.73 -4.16
C LEU A 46 -0.31 3.22 -3.43
N LEU A 47 0.81 2.49 -3.55
CA LEU A 47 2.12 2.89 -2.99
C LEU A 47 2.48 4.30 -3.45
N LYS A 48 2.41 4.56 -4.75
CA LYS A 48 2.76 5.85 -5.33
C LYS A 48 1.94 6.98 -4.70
N LYS A 49 0.62 6.84 -4.64
CA LYS A 49 -0.25 7.84 -4.00
C LYS A 49 0.05 8.04 -2.51
N ILE A 50 0.39 6.96 -1.78
CA ILE A 50 0.79 7.05 -0.37
C ILE A 50 2.08 7.84 -0.23
N LYS A 51 3.09 7.55 -1.07
CA LYS A 51 4.41 8.21 -1.03
C LYS A 51 4.39 9.65 -1.53
N GLU A 52 3.47 9.99 -2.42
CA GLU A 52 3.19 11.37 -2.83
C GLU A 52 2.61 12.22 -1.67
N SER A 53 1.96 11.59 -0.69
CA SER A 53 1.40 12.30 0.45
C SER A 53 2.44 12.58 1.53
N SER A 54 2.63 13.85 1.87
CA SER A 54 3.59 14.28 2.92
C SER A 54 3.31 13.65 4.30
N VAL A 55 2.07 13.26 4.59
CA VAL A 55 1.69 12.68 5.89
C VAL A 55 2.01 11.19 5.96
N PHE A 56 1.89 10.48 4.83
CA PHE A 56 2.06 9.03 4.79
C PHE A 56 3.35 8.57 4.10
N ARG A 57 4.15 9.48 3.56
CA ARG A 57 5.44 9.19 2.92
C ARG A 57 6.41 8.44 3.83
N GLU A 58 6.40 8.76 5.13
CA GLU A 58 7.23 8.11 6.15
C GLU A 58 6.70 6.74 6.59
N VAL A 59 5.48 6.37 6.20
CA VAL A 59 4.89 5.09 6.57
C VAL A 59 5.52 3.98 5.72
N PRO A 60 5.98 2.89 6.34
CA PRO A 60 6.46 1.72 5.62
C PRO A 60 5.29 1.04 4.90
N VAL A 61 5.49 0.73 3.61
CA VAL A 61 4.50 0.07 2.77
C VAL A 61 5.08 -1.26 2.31
N VAL A 62 4.41 -2.35 2.65
CA VAL A 62 4.77 -3.70 2.26
C VAL A 62 3.80 -4.18 1.20
N ILE A 63 4.34 -4.64 0.08
CA ILE A 63 3.55 -5.16 -1.03
C ILE A 63 3.65 -6.69 -1.02
N MET A 64 2.52 -7.37 -1.09
CA MET A 64 2.47 -8.81 -1.24
C MET A 64 1.97 -9.17 -2.63
N SER A 65 2.61 -10.09 -3.33
CA SER A 65 2.16 -10.55 -4.66
C SER A 65 2.14 -12.06 -4.74
N SER A 66 1.33 -12.61 -5.65
CA SER A 66 1.40 -14.05 -5.99
C SER A 66 2.40 -14.31 -7.12
N GLU A 67 2.87 -13.25 -7.78
CA GLU A 67 3.81 -13.32 -8.89
C GLU A 67 5.22 -12.92 -8.41
N ASP A 68 6.21 -13.74 -8.72
CA ASP A 68 7.64 -13.46 -8.48
C ASP A 68 8.24 -12.78 -9.71
N VAL A 69 7.91 -11.51 -9.91
CA VAL A 69 8.42 -10.74 -11.04
C VAL A 69 9.44 -9.74 -10.52
N LEU A 70 10.72 -10.03 -10.74
CA LEU A 70 11.84 -9.18 -10.30
C LEU A 70 11.69 -7.71 -10.75
N THR A 71 11.19 -7.46 -11.95
CA THR A 71 10.97 -6.08 -12.42
C THR A 71 9.89 -5.35 -11.63
N GLN A 72 8.84 -6.05 -11.19
CA GLN A 72 7.80 -5.46 -10.34
C GLN A 72 8.32 -5.21 -8.93
N ILE A 73 9.10 -6.15 -8.39
CA ILE A 73 9.76 -6.01 -7.09
C ILE A 73 10.66 -4.78 -7.10
N ASP A 74 11.54 -4.67 -8.09
CA ASP A 74 12.49 -3.56 -8.24
C ASP A 74 11.75 -2.23 -8.38
N SER A 75 10.77 -2.13 -9.29
CA SER A 75 9.96 -0.91 -9.44
C SER A 75 9.23 -0.51 -8.16
N CYS A 76 8.72 -1.47 -7.38
CA CYS A 76 8.07 -1.17 -6.10
C CYS A 76 9.06 -0.65 -5.05
N LEU A 77 10.23 -1.27 -4.94
CA LEU A 77 11.28 -0.86 -4.01
C LEU A 77 11.85 0.52 -4.40
N GLU A 78 12.04 0.79 -5.70
CA GLU A 78 12.49 2.08 -6.22
C GLU A 78 11.50 3.22 -5.91
N GLU A 79 10.19 2.97 -5.98
CA GLU A 79 9.16 3.95 -5.58
C GLU A 79 9.07 4.14 -4.05
N GLY A 80 9.81 3.34 -3.27
CA GLY A 80 9.90 3.45 -1.82
C GLY A 80 9.04 2.46 -1.03
N ALA A 81 8.68 1.31 -1.61
CA ALA A 81 8.19 0.19 -0.81
C ALA A 81 9.26 -0.24 0.20
N GLU A 82 8.85 -0.56 1.42
CA GLU A 82 9.74 -1.07 2.44
C GLU A 82 10.13 -2.52 2.13
N GLU A 83 9.15 -3.32 1.71
CA GLU A 83 9.36 -4.74 1.41
C GLU A 83 8.38 -5.22 0.35
N TYR A 84 8.84 -6.17 -0.47
CA TYR A 84 8.00 -6.92 -1.41
C TYR A 84 8.05 -8.39 -1.06
N ILE A 85 6.90 -8.98 -0.80
CA ILE A 85 6.74 -10.35 -0.33
C ILE A 85 6.01 -11.17 -1.38
N VAL A 86 6.63 -12.27 -1.82
CA VAL A 86 5.99 -13.22 -2.73
C VAL A 86 5.25 -14.30 -1.92
N LYS A 87 3.98 -14.51 -2.25
CA LYS A 87 3.11 -15.52 -1.66
C LYS A 87 3.39 -16.90 -2.31
N PRO A 88 3.34 -18.01 -1.56
CA PRO A 88 3.10 -18.08 -0.12
C PRO A 88 4.35 -17.75 0.69
N VAL A 89 4.20 -16.91 1.71
CA VAL A 89 5.25 -16.72 2.72
C VAL A 89 5.51 -18.03 3.42
N LYS A 90 6.73 -18.55 3.30
CA LYS A 90 7.17 -19.68 4.12
C LYS A 90 7.49 -19.10 5.50
N LEU A 91 6.68 -19.41 6.51
CA LEU A 91 7.12 -19.23 7.90
C LEU A 91 8.40 -20.06 8.05
N SER A 92 9.52 -19.38 8.32
CA SER A 92 10.73 -20.09 8.73
C SER A 92 10.50 -20.53 10.18
N ASP A 93 10.54 -21.84 10.40
CA ASP A 93 10.46 -22.50 11.71
C ASP A 93 11.62 -22.08 12.64
#